data_AF-A0A8J7H2A9-F1
#
_entry.id   AF-A0A8J7H2A9-F1
#
_cell.length_a   1.000
_cell.length_b   1.000
_cell.length_c   1.000
_cell.angle_alpha   90.00
_cell.angle_beta   90.00
_cell.angle_gamma   90.00
#
_symmetry.space_group_name_H-M   'P 1'
#
loop_
_entity.id
_entity.type
_entity.pdbx_description
1 polymer ?
#
loop_
_entity_poly.entity_id
_entity_poly.type
_entity_poly.pdbx_seq_one_letter_code
_entity_poly.pdbx_strand_id
1 'polypeptide(L)'
;MPCQQAIDPMPRNGDTLLLPALSDNSLAKIALGLRDNAASQWVFQALAQDVRIIALHHPDAAMPSAYLAQLSRYQETLRQFGIRMMGQPAAPQASVSHSAVVTAVTVRDVRLHSEDTLRVRPGTLITPAARVR
;
A
#
# COMPACT_ATOMS: atom_id res chain seq x y z
N MET A 1 20.13 21.82 16.51
CA MET A 1 19.14 22.23 15.49
C MET A 1 18.73 20.99 14.72
N PRO A 2 17.63 20.29 15.05
CA PRO A 2 17.17 19.17 14.22
C PRO A 2 16.31 19.71 13.08
N CYS A 3 16.67 19.35 11.85
CA CYS A 3 15.89 19.62 10.65
C CYS A 3 14.52 18.94 10.79
N GLN A 4 13.45 19.73 10.96
CA GLN A 4 12.08 19.28 10.81
C GLN A 4 11.92 18.74 9.38
N GLN A 5 11.87 17.42 9.25
CA GLN A 5 11.39 16.78 8.04
C GLN A 5 9.96 17.28 7.82
N ALA A 6 9.74 17.96 6.69
CA ALA A 6 8.42 18.43 6.29
C ALA A 6 7.44 17.26 6.38
N ILE A 7 6.57 17.32 7.38
CA ILE A 7 5.46 16.40 7.54
C ILE A 7 4.49 16.81 6.44
N ASP A 8 4.41 16.03 5.37
CA ASP A 8 3.34 16.22 4.38
C ASP A 8 2.00 16.35 5.10
N PRO A 9 1.15 17.31 4.71
CA PRO A 9 -0.08 17.56 5.44
C PRO A 9 -0.92 16.29 5.48
N MET A 10 -1.28 15.91 6.71
CA MET A 10 -2.06 14.72 7.02
C MET A 10 -3.40 14.74 6.24
N PRO A 11 -3.87 13.59 5.72
CA PRO A 11 -5.18 13.52 5.06
C PRO A 11 -6.28 14.00 6.01
N ARG A 12 -7.13 14.91 5.53
CA ARG A 12 -8.26 15.49 6.25
C ARG A 12 -9.50 14.60 6.11
N ASN A 13 -10.55 14.95 6.85
CA ASN A 13 -11.82 14.26 6.81
C ASN A 13 -12.39 14.27 5.37
N GLY A 14 -12.59 13.09 4.77
CA GLY A 14 -12.93 12.90 3.34
C GLY A 14 -11.78 12.45 2.45
N ASP A 15 -10.53 12.53 2.91
CA ASP A 15 -9.36 12.03 2.19
C ASP A 15 -9.20 10.52 2.35
N THR A 16 -8.35 9.90 1.53
CA THR A 16 -8.00 8.49 1.62
C THR A 16 -6.49 8.34 1.85
N LEU A 17 -6.10 7.61 2.89
CA LEU A 17 -4.72 7.22 3.13
C LEU A 17 -4.39 5.99 2.26
N LEU A 18 -3.46 6.16 1.32
CA LEU A 18 -2.97 5.09 0.47
C LEU A 18 -1.61 4.59 0.96
N LEU A 19 -1.49 3.27 1.15
CA LEU A 19 -0.25 2.58 1.50
C LEU A 19 0.10 1.60 0.36
N PRO A 20 0.66 2.07 -0.76
CA PRO A 20 0.81 1.28 -1.98
C PRO A 20 1.88 0.18 -1.87
N ALA A 21 2.75 0.24 -0.87
CA ALA A 21 3.80 -0.75 -0.62
C ALA A 21 3.99 -0.93 0.89
N LEU A 22 2.99 -1.53 1.54
CA LEU A 22 3.09 -1.87 2.96
C LEU A 22 4.07 -3.04 3.12
N SER A 23 5.18 -2.79 3.81
CA SER A 23 6.17 -3.84 4.11
C SER A 23 5.69 -4.76 5.22
N ASP A 24 6.22 -5.99 5.27
CA ASP A 24 5.95 -6.97 6.33
C ASP A 24 6.15 -6.38 7.74
N ASN A 25 7.20 -5.57 7.92
CA ASN A 25 7.50 -4.92 9.20
C ASN A 25 6.40 -3.92 9.60
N SER A 26 6.01 -3.04 8.69
CA SER A 26 4.94 -2.07 8.96
C SER A 26 3.59 -2.77 9.13
N LEU A 27 3.31 -3.83 8.36
CA LEU A 27 2.13 -4.67 8.51
C LEU A 27 2.05 -5.25 9.93
N ALA A 28 3.13 -5.90 10.40
CA ALA A 28 3.20 -6.48 11.73
C ALA A 28 3.04 -5.42 12.83
N LYS A 29 3.72 -4.27 12.69
CA LYS A 29 3.64 -3.17 13.64
C LYS A 29 2.23 -2.63 13.78
N ILE A 30 1.54 -2.38 12.66
CA ILE A 30 0.14 -1.93 12.68
C ILE A 30 -0.75 -2.99 13.31
N ALA A 31 -0.62 -4.27 12.91
CA ALA A 31 -1.43 -5.36 13.44
C ALA A 31 -1.27 -5.52 14.96
N LEU A 32 -0.07 -5.26 15.49
CA LEU A 32 0.26 -5.34 16.91
C LEU A 32 -0.01 -4.03 17.69
N GLY A 33 -0.51 -2.97 17.04
CA GLY A 33 -0.78 -1.70 17.73
C GLY A 33 0.44 -0.79 17.92
N LEU A 34 1.61 -1.13 17.35
CA LEU A 34 2.86 -0.39 17.53
C LEU A 34 2.88 0.87 16.66
N ARG A 35 3.32 2.00 17.24
CA ARG A 35 3.28 3.35 16.62
C ARG A 35 4.65 4.00 16.51
N ASP A 36 5.66 3.20 16.19
CA ASP A 36 7.07 3.58 16.28
C ASP A 36 7.66 4.16 14.98
N ASN A 37 6.87 4.22 13.91
CA ASN A 37 7.28 4.81 12.63
C ASN A 37 6.17 5.66 12.00
N ALA A 38 6.53 6.50 11.03
CA ALA A 38 5.59 7.41 10.38
C ALA A 38 4.36 6.69 9.77
N ALA A 39 4.56 5.54 9.10
CA ALA A 39 3.46 4.79 8.49
C ALA A 39 2.44 4.31 9.53
N SER A 40 2.90 3.71 10.62
CA SER A 40 2.04 3.26 11.72
C SER A 40 1.33 4.44 12.40
N GLN A 41 2.02 5.55 12.64
CA GLN A 41 1.42 6.75 13.21
C GLN A 41 0.31 7.32 12.32
N TRP A 42 0.55 7.45 11.00
CA TRP A 42 -0.47 7.90 10.06
C TRP A 42 -1.67 6.97 9.99
N VAL A 43 -1.46 5.65 10.03
CA VAL A 43 -2.55 4.68 10.06
C VAL A 43 -3.42 4.87 11.29
N PHE A 44 -2.82 4.93 12.49
CA PHE A 44 -3.61 5.10 13.70
C PHE A 44 -4.28 6.47 13.80
N GLN A 45 -3.68 7.50 13.23
CA GLN A 45 -4.30 8.82 13.16
C GLN A 45 -5.47 8.85 12.16
N ALA A 46 -5.32 8.19 11.00
CA ALA A 46 -6.39 8.04 10.02
C ALA A 46 -7.55 7.22 10.60
N LEU A 47 -7.27 6.12 11.32
CA LEU A 47 -8.28 5.34 12.05
C LEU A 47 -9.04 6.19 13.06
N ALA A 48 -8.35 7.04 13.82
CA ALA A 48 -8.97 7.92 14.81
C ALA A 48 -9.86 9.02 14.19
N GLN A 49 -9.65 9.34 12.92
CA GLN A 49 -10.36 10.37 12.17
C GLN A 49 -11.40 9.80 11.20
N ASP A 50 -11.63 8.49 11.22
CA ASP A 50 -12.50 7.78 10.25
C ASP A 50 -12.11 8.04 8.79
N VAL A 51 -10.82 8.26 8.54
CA VAL A 51 -10.24 8.42 7.21
C VAL A 51 -10.13 7.05 6.56
N ARG A 52 -10.59 6.93 5.31
CA ARG A 52 -10.50 5.67 4.56
C ARG A 52 -9.04 5.27 4.36
N ILE A 53 -8.69 4.03 4.67
CA ILE A 53 -7.33 3.49 4.49
C ILE A 53 -7.36 2.36 3.48
N ILE A 54 -6.49 2.44 2.46
CA ILE A 54 -6.29 1.38 1.48
C ILE A 54 -4.82 1.00 1.46
N ALA A 55 -4.52 -0.27 1.69
CA ALA A 55 -3.16 -0.79 1.75
C ALA A 55 -2.94 -1.90 0.74
N LEU A 56 -1.76 -1.93 0.14
CA LEU A 56 -1.30 -2.96 -0.77
C LEU A 56 -0.05 -3.61 -0.17
N HIS A 57 -0.09 -4.93 -0.03
CA HIS A 57 0.98 -5.72 0.59
C HIS A 57 1.32 -6.90 -0.30
N HIS A 58 2.59 -7.01 -0.69
CA HIS A 58 3.09 -8.12 -1.51
C HIS A 58 4.09 -8.94 -0.68
N PRO A 59 3.65 -10.05 -0.06
CA PRO A 59 4.56 -10.93 0.66
C PRO A 59 5.55 -11.57 -0.32
N ASP A 60 6.79 -11.79 0.12
CA ASP A 60 7.74 -12.61 -0.63
C ASP A 60 7.30 -14.07 -0.61
N ALA A 61 6.88 -14.59 -1.77
CA ALA A 61 6.40 -15.96 -1.92
C ALA A 61 7.48 -17.02 -1.66
N ALA A 62 8.76 -16.66 -1.64
CA ALA A 62 9.85 -17.57 -1.32
C ALA A 62 9.99 -17.86 0.19
N MET A 63 9.18 -17.22 1.04
CA MET A 63 9.25 -17.38 2.49
C MET A 63 8.57 -18.67 2.98
N PRO A 64 8.96 -19.19 4.17
CA PRO A 64 8.31 -20.35 4.78
C PRO A 64 6.79 -20.17 4.93
N SER A 65 6.04 -21.25 4.72
CA SER A 65 4.57 -21.24 4.78
C SER A 65 4.02 -20.73 6.12
N ALA A 66 4.68 -21.05 7.24
CA ALA A 66 4.31 -20.55 8.56
C ALA A 66 4.42 -19.02 8.67
N TYR A 67 5.45 -18.43 8.04
CA TYR A 67 5.64 -16.98 7.98
C TYR A 67 4.56 -16.32 7.11
N LEU A 68 4.28 -16.88 5.94
CA LEU A 68 3.19 -16.41 5.06
C LEU A 68 1.83 -16.47 5.76
N ALA A 69 1.56 -17.54 6.52
CA ALA A 69 0.34 -17.65 7.32
C ALA A 69 0.27 -16.58 8.42
N GLN A 70 1.40 -16.22 9.03
CA GLN A 70 1.47 -15.12 10.00
C GLN A 70 1.17 -13.77 9.33
N LEU A 71 1.76 -13.49 8.16
CA LEU A 71 1.45 -12.27 7.40
C LEU A 71 -0.04 -12.21 7.04
N SER A 72 -0.64 -13.33 6.63
CA SER A 72 -2.08 -13.39 6.36
C SER A 72 -2.92 -13.07 7.59
N ARG A 73 -2.51 -13.51 8.79
CA ARG A 73 -3.19 -13.15 10.05
C ARG A 73 -3.10 -11.65 10.33
N TYR A 74 -1.93 -11.04 10.12
CA TYR A 74 -1.78 -9.59 10.28
C TYR A 74 -2.64 -8.80 9.29
N GLN A 75 -2.71 -9.22 8.03
CA GLN A 75 -3.61 -8.59 7.06
C GLN A 75 -5.07 -8.65 7.50
N GLU A 76 -5.49 -9.77 8.08
CA GLU A 76 -6.84 -9.93 8.60
C GLU A 76 -7.10 -9.01 9.81
N THR A 77 -6.13 -8.88 10.72
CA THR A 77 -6.20 -7.90 11.80
C THR A 77 -6.35 -6.47 11.27
N LEU A 78 -5.61 -6.10 10.22
CA LEU A 78 -5.77 -4.79 9.59
C LEU A 78 -7.17 -4.59 8.99
N ARG A 79 -7.75 -5.63 8.35
CA ARG A 79 -9.15 -5.57 7.86
C ARG A 79 -10.14 -5.36 8.99
N GLN A 80 -9.94 -6.00 10.14
CA GLN A 80 -10.76 -5.81 11.34
C GLN A 80 -10.67 -4.39 11.89
N PHE A 81 -9.54 -3.70 11.71
CA PHE A 81 -9.43 -2.27 12.02
C PHE A 81 -10.14 -1.35 11.00
N GLY A 82 -10.66 -1.90 9.90
CA GLY A 82 -11.29 -1.11 8.84
C GLY A 82 -10.35 -0.74 7.69
N ILE A 83 -9.13 -1.31 7.63
CA ILE A 83 -8.18 -1.06 6.55
C ILE A 83 -8.50 -1.98 5.36
N ARG A 84 -8.71 -1.40 4.18
CA ARG A 84 -8.95 -2.17 2.96
C ARG A 84 -7.64 -2.69 2.38
N MET A 85 -7.41 -4.00 2.47
CA MET A 85 -6.27 -4.67 1.84
C MET A 85 -6.52 -4.97 0.36
N MET A 86 -5.64 -4.51 -0.53
CA MET A 86 -5.63 -4.77 -1.97
C MET A 86 -4.53 -5.80 -2.30
N GLY A 87 -4.71 -6.55 -3.40
CA GLY A 87 -3.63 -7.39 -3.97
C GLY A 87 -3.59 -8.85 -3.55
N GLN A 88 -4.62 -9.38 -2.87
CA GLN A 88 -4.79 -10.83 -2.74
C GLN A 88 -5.68 -11.35 -3.87
N PRO A 89 -5.30 -12.42 -4.60
CA PRO A 89 -6.26 -13.13 -5.42
C PRO A 89 -7.37 -13.61 -4.49
N ALA A 90 -8.62 -13.27 -4.83
CA ALA A 90 -9.77 -13.86 -4.17
C ALA A 90 -9.61 -15.39 -4.18
N ALA A 91 -9.99 -16.05 -3.09
CA ALA A 91 -10.10 -17.51 -3.05
C ALA A 91 -10.79 -18.01 -4.34
N PRO A 92 -10.39 -19.18 -4.90
CA PRO A 92 -10.77 -19.58 -6.24
C PRO A 92 -12.27 -19.81 -6.35
N GLN A 93 -13.00 -18.75 -6.70
CA GLN A 93 -14.29 -18.85 -7.32
C GLN A 93 -14.04 -19.01 -8.81
N ALA A 94 -14.50 -20.13 -9.35
CA ALA A 94 -14.31 -20.51 -10.73
C ALA A 94 -14.80 -19.42 -11.70
N SER A 95 -13.92 -19.08 -12.67
CA SER A 95 -14.20 -18.30 -13.88
C SER A 95 -14.61 -16.84 -13.63
N VAL A 96 -13.90 -15.81 -14.10
CA VAL A 96 -13.52 -15.53 -15.49
C VAL A 96 -12.20 -14.74 -15.50
N SER A 97 -11.27 -15.12 -16.38
CA SER A 97 -10.01 -14.42 -16.61
C SER A 97 -10.21 -12.95 -17.01
N HIS A 98 -9.90 -12.04 -16.09
CA HIS A 98 -9.34 -10.73 -16.42
C HIS A 98 -8.16 -10.46 -15.50
N SER A 99 -6.99 -10.93 -15.92
CA SER A 99 -5.71 -10.60 -15.30
C SER A 99 -5.40 -9.12 -15.56
N ALA A 100 -5.99 -8.24 -14.76
CA ALA A 100 -5.60 -6.84 -14.72
C ALA A 100 -4.29 -6.73 -13.92
N VAL A 101 -3.16 -6.90 -14.61
CA VAL A 101 -1.83 -6.59 -14.08
C VAL A 101 -1.80 -5.09 -13.82
N VAL A 102 -1.84 -4.70 -12.54
CA VAL A 102 -1.63 -3.31 -12.11
C VAL A 102 -0.14 -3.03 -12.23
N THR A 103 0.29 -2.57 -13.41
CA THR A 103 1.67 -2.12 -13.62
C THR A 103 1.83 -0.73 -13.01
N ALA A 104 2.64 -0.61 -11.96
CA ALA A 104 3.05 0.68 -11.43
C ALA A 104 4.08 1.30 -12.37
N VAL A 105 3.84 2.54 -12.83
CA VAL A 105 4.74 3.26 -13.76
C VAL A 105 5.35 4.45 -13.00
N THR A 106 6.67 4.54 -13.01
CA THR A 106 7.42 5.62 -12.34
C THR A 106 7.75 6.76 -13.30
N VAL A 107 8.09 7.93 -12.77
CA VAL A 107 8.52 9.10 -13.59
C VAL A 107 9.78 8.80 -14.41
N ARG A 108 10.63 7.85 -13.97
CA ARG A 108 11.80 7.41 -14.75
C ARG A 108 11.37 6.65 -16.00
N ASP A 109 10.35 5.80 -15.88
CA ASP A 109 9.79 5.03 -16.99
C ASP A 109 9.13 5.96 -18.00
N VAL A 110 8.44 7.02 -17.54
CA VAL A 110 7.88 8.06 -18.42
C VAL A 110 8.98 8.77 -19.21
N ARG A 111 10.13 9.05 -18.61
CA ARG A 111 11.27 9.73 -19.29
C ARG A 111 11.99 8.85 -20.31
N LEU A 112 11.79 7.53 -20.28
CA LEU A 112 12.32 6.60 -21.29
C LEU A 112 11.46 6.57 -22.57
N HIS A 113 10.26 7.14 -22.52
CA HIS A 113 9.36 7.27 -23.66
C HIS A 113 9.36 8.73 -24.13
N SER A 114 10.29 9.05 -25.03
CA SER A 114 10.33 10.35 -25.68
C SER A 114 9.27 10.43 -26.77
N GLU A 115 8.35 11.38 -26.63
CA GLU A 115 7.46 11.91 -27.67
C GLU A 115 6.29 11.03 -28.17
N ASP A 116 5.76 10.09 -27.38
CA ASP A 116 4.52 9.37 -27.72
C ASP A 116 3.43 9.51 -26.64
N THR A 117 2.17 9.64 -27.08
CA THR A 117 1.00 9.72 -26.20
C THR A 117 0.85 8.41 -25.42
N LEU A 118 1.17 8.42 -24.12
CA LEU A 118 1.06 7.26 -23.23
C LEU A 118 -0.42 6.89 -22.99
N ARG A 119 -0.86 5.81 -23.62
CA ARG A 119 -2.18 5.20 -23.33
C ARG A 119 -2.15 4.42 -22.02
N VAL A 120 -2.66 5.04 -20.97
CA VAL A 120 -2.82 4.45 -19.64
C VAL A 120 -3.95 3.41 -19.68
N ARG A 121 -3.66 2.15 -19.34
CA ARG A 121 -4.68 1.10 -19.25
C ARG A 121 -5.51 1.27 -17.97
N PRO A 122 -6.78 0.83 -17.96
CA PRO A 122 -7.55 0.71 -16.72
C PRO A 122 -6.79 -0.13 -15.70
N GLY A 123 -6.62 0.40 -14.49
CA GLY A 123 -5.85 -0.26 -13.42
C GLY A 123 -4.38 0.14 -13.32
N THR A 124 -3.91 1.17 -14.04
CA THR A 124 -2.56 1.72 -13.88
C THR A 124 -2.54 2.90 -12.91
N LEU A 125 -1.64 2.85 -11.90
CA LEU A 125 -1.42 3.93 -10.93
C LEU A 125 -0.17 4.72 -11.33
N ILE A 126 -0.31 6.04 -11.55
CA ILE A 126 0.80 6.96 -11.83
C ILE A 126 1.08 7.75 -10.55
N THR A 127 2.33 7.70 -10.05
CA THR A 127 2.73 8.46 -8.86
C THR A 127 3.96 9.34 -9.14
N PRO A 128 3.99 10.60 -8.67
CA PRO A 128 5.19 11.43 -8.71
C PRO A 128 6.28 10.80 -7.82
N ALA A 129 7.40 10.44 -8.46
CA ALA A 129 8.60 9.74 -7.99
C ALA A 129 8.80 9.52 -6.46
N ALA A 130 8.98 8.24 -6.10
CA ALA A 130 9.76 7.83 -4.92
C ALA A 130 11.25 8.16 -5.16
N ARG A 131 11.88 8.86 -4.20
CA ARG A 131 13.32 9.14 -4.24
C ARG A 131 14.10 7.83 -4.03
N VAL A 132 14.86 7.41 -5.04
CA VAL A 132 15.85 6.32 -4.92
C VAL A 132 17.11 6.92 -4.27
N ARG A 133 17.55 6.35 -3.15
CA ARG A 133 18.88 6.64 -2.57
C ARG A 133 19.95 5.87 -3.31
#